data_AF-A0A9Q0U1T5-F1
#
_entry.id   AF-A0A9Q0U1T5-F1
#
_cell.length_a   1.000
_cell.length_b   1.000
_cell.length_c   1.000
_cell.angle_alpha   90.00
_cell.angle_beta   90.00
_cell.angle_gamma   90.00
#
_symmetry.space_group_name_H-M   'P 1'
#
loop_
_entity.id
_entity.type
_entity.pdbx_description
1 polymer ?
#
loop_
_entity_poly.entity_id
_entity_poly.type
_entity_poly.pdbx_seq_one_letter_code
_entity_poly.pdbx_strand_id
1 'polypeptide(L)'
;MANESFEDAIAGLSKLLREKADLGSVAAAKIKQITAELEEAGSKGFDPVERMKAGFVHFRTEKYEKNPELYGALAKGQKPKFMVFACSDSRVCPSHILDFQPGEAFMIRNIANMVPPYDQKKYSGVGAAIEYAVLHLKVENIVVIGHSCCGGIKGLMSISDDKPASSDFIENWVKICSAAKSKVTANSGILSFEEQCHNCEKEAVNVSLGNLLTYPFVREAAVNDALSLKGAHYNFVKGTFEVWDLDFTISPSVSI
;
A
#
# COMPACT_ATOMS: atom_id res chain seq x y z
N MET A 1 28.15 2.93 -7.16
CA MET A 1 27.97 3.84 -6.01
C MET A 1 28.03 3.14 -4.64
N ALA A 2 27.10 2.25 -4.25
CA ALA A 2 27.20 1.56 -2.94
C ALA A 2 28.29 0.46 -2.90
N ASN A 3 28.42 -0.36 -3.96
CA ASN A 3 29.42 -1.44 -4.00
C ASN A 3 30.88 -0.94 -4.07
N GLU A 4 31.15 0.15 -4.80
CA GLU A 4 32.50 0.75 -4.88
C GLU A 4 32.97 1.25 -3.51
N SER A 5 32.05 1.80 -2.70
CA SER A 5 32.34 2.23 -1.33
C SER A 5 32.73 1.08 -0.39
N PHE A 6 32.25 -0.14 -0.63
CA PHE A 6 32.61 -1.31 0.19
C PHE A 6 33.97 -1.88 -0.22
N GLU A 7 34.26 -1.95 -1.52
CA GLU A 7 35.56 -2.43 -2.00
C GLU A 7 36.69 -1.48 -1.59
N ASP A 8 36.46 -0.16 -1.65
CA ASP A 8 37.42 0.84 -1.17
C ASP A 8 37.66 0.74 0.34
N ALA A 9 36.61 0.49 1.12
CA ALA A 9 36.71 0.27 2.57
C ALA A 9 37.48 -1.02 2.90
N ILE A 10 37.25 -2.11 2.16
CA ILE A 10 37.97 -3.38 2.30
C ILE A 10 39.44 -3.24 1.92
N ALA A 11 39.74 -2.50 0.85
CA ALA A 11 41.11 -2.23 0.41
C ALA A 11 41.85 -1.36 1.43
N GLY A 12 41.20 -0.32 1.96
CA GLY A 12 41.73 0.54 3.01
C GLY A 12 42.01 -0.23 4.31
N LEU A 13 41.08 -1.09 4.73
CA LEU A 13 41.25 -1.95 5.91
C LEU A 13 42.40 -2.96 5.70
N SER A 14 42.47 -3.58 4.52
CA SER A 14 43.53 -4.54 4.17
C SER A 14 44.92 -3.89 4.16
N LYS A 15 45.02 -2.64 3.69
CA LYS A 15 46.26 -1.85 3.73
C LYS A 15 46.68 -1.54 5.17
N LEU A 16 45.75 -1.09 6.01
CA LEU A 16 46.00 -0.81 7.43
C LEU A 16 46.46 -2.06 8.21
N LEU A 17 45.91 -3.23 7.89
CA LEU A 17 46.30 -4.51 8.49
C LEU A 17 47.69 -4.99 8.05
N ARG A 18 48.13 -4.64 6.84
CA ARG A 18 49.50 -4.89 6.37
C ARG A 18 50.52 -3.96 7.01
N GLU A 19 50.17 -2.70 7.23
CA GLU A 19 51.05 -1.68 7.80
C GLU A 19 51.21 -1.80 9.32
N LYS A 20 50.26 -2.45 10.01
CA LYS A 20 50.30 -2.70 11.45
C LYS A 20 50.09 -4.19 11.73
N ALA A 21 51.16 -4.97 11.58
CA ALA A 21 51.15 -6.43 11.78
C ALA A 21 50.55 -6.86 13.13
N ASP A 22 50.72 -6.02 14.16
CA ASP A 22 50.22 -6.22 15.53
C ASP A 22 48.68 -6.14 15.62
N LEU A 23 48.02 -5.50 14.64
CA LEU A 23 46.56 -5.42 14.53
C LEU A 23 45.97 -6.61 13.76
N GLY A 24 46.78 -7.41 13.07
CA GLY A 24 46.30 -8.57 12.31
C GLY A 24 45.62 -9.62 13.18
N SER A 25 46.17 -9.88 14.37
CA SER A 25 45.59 -10.81 15.35
C SER A 25 44.29 -10.26 15.96
N VAL A 26 44.25 -8.96 16.26
CA VAL A 26 43.07 -8.26 16.81
C VAL A 26 41.94 -8.21 15.78
N ALA A 27 42.26 -7.94 14.51
CA ALA A 27 41.28 -7.92 13.43
C ALA A 27 40.76 -9.31 13.09
N ALA A 28 41.62 -10.34 13.05
CA ALA A 28 41.20 -11.72 12.88
C ALA A 28 40.27 -12.18 14.02
N ALA A 29 40.56 -11.79 15.26
CA ALA A 29 39.70 -12.07 16.40
C ALA A 29 38.33 -11.38 16.29
N LYS A 30 38.30 -10.09 15.90
CA LYS A 30 37.04 -9.36 15.69
C LYS A 30 36.23 -9.90 14.52
N ILE A 31 36.87 -10.27 13.41
CA ILE A 31 36.21 -10.89 12.26
C ILE A 31 35.61 -12.23 12.69
N LYS A 32 36.36 -13.07 13.41
CA LYS A 32 35.85 -14.35 13.92
C LYS A 32 34.67 -14.16 14.89
N GLN A 33 34.73 -13.13 15.74
CA GLN A 33 33.64 -12.77 16.63
C GLN A 33 32.40 -12.31 15.85
N ILE A 34 32.55 -11.39 14.90
CA ILE A 34 31.44 -10.90 14.06
C ILE A 34 30.84 -12.04 13.23
N THR A 35 31.66 -12.92 12.66
CA THR A 35 31.19 -14.10 11.91
C THR A 35 30.40 -15.04 12.82
N ALA A 36 30.88 -15.32 14.04
CA ALA A 36 30.15 -16.13 15.01
C ALA A 36 28.83 -15.46 15.45
N GLU A 37 28.83 -14.15 15.69
CA GLU A 37 27.62 -13.38 16.02
C GLU A 37 26.61 -13.39 14.85
N LEU A 38 27.08 -13.34 13.60
CA LEU A 38 26.25 -13.44 12.40
C LEU A 38 25.69 -14.85 12.17
N GLU A 39 26.50 -15.89 12.43
CA GLU A 39 26.06 -17.30 12.38
C GLU A 39 25.04 -17.60 13.49
N GLU A 40 25.21 -17.03 14.69
CA GLU A 40 24.28 -17.16 15.80
C GLU A 40 22.97 -16.38 15.54
N ALA A 41 23.07 -15.17 14.97
CA ALA A 41 21.92 -14.39 14.53
C ALA A 41 21.15 -15.07 13.37
N GLY A 42 21.86 -15.77 12.48
CA GLY A 42 21.26 -16.57 11.40
C GLY A 42 20.67 -17.91 11.85
N SER A 43 21.07 -18.43 13.02
CA SER A 43 20.58 -19.71 13.58
C SER A 43 19.46 -19.55 14.61
N LYS A 44 19.24 -18.34 15.17
CA LYS A 44 18.02 -18.04 15.92
C LYS A 44 16.84 -17.99 14.95
N GLY A 45 15.95 -18.99 15.08
CA GLY A 45 14.66 -18.99 14.37
C GLY A 45 13.88 -17.70 14.62
N PHE A 46 13.07 -17.30 13.65
CA PHE A 46 12.23 -16.11 13.76
C PHE A 46 11.29 -16.20 14.98
N ASP A 47 11.46 -15.29 15.94
CA ASP A 47 10.53 -15.11 17.04
C ASP A 47 9.59 -13.92 16.74
N PRO A 48 8.29 -14.18 16.49
CA PRO A 48 7.33 -13.13 16.19
C PRO A 48 7.13 -12.13 17.34
N VAL A 49 7.21 -12.59 18.60
CA VAL A 49 6.99 -11.74 19.77
C VAL A 49 8.15 -10.80 19.96
N GLU A 50 9.39 -11.29 19.83
CA GLU A 50 10.58 -10.44 19.92
C GLU A 50 10.64 -9.45 18.75
N ARG A 51 10.25 -9.85 17.54
CA ARG A 51 10.14 -8.92 16.40
C ARG A 51 9.15 -7.78 16.67
N MET A 52 7.99 -8.08 17.28
CA MET A 52 7.00 -7.06 17.66
C MET A 52 7.51 -6.14 18.76
N LYS A 53 8.14 -6.69 19.81
CA LYS A 53 8.73 -5.90 20.91
C LYS A 53 9.81 -4.95 20.40
N ALA A 54 10.79 -5.48 19.66
CA ALA A 54 11.88 -4.67 19.11
C ALA A 54 11.36 -3.56 18.19
N GLY A 55 10.36 -3.88 17.34
CA GLY A 55 9.72 -2.90 16.48
C GLY A 55 8.99 -1.80 17.25
N PHE A 56 8.25 -2.15 18.29
CA PHE A 56 7.54 -1.16 19.12
C PHE A 56 8.51 -0.30 19.95
N VAL A 57 9.57 -0.89 20.51
CA VAL A 57 10.61 -0.12 21.22
C VAL A 57 11.24 0.89 20.28
N HIS A 58 11.61 0.49 19.06
CA HIS A 58 12.14 1.41 18.05
C HIS A 58 11.15 2.54 17.73
N PHE A 59 9.88 2.23 17.47
CA PHE A 59 8.84 3.26 17.26
C PHE A 59 8.75 4.21 18.46
N ARG A 60 8.75 3.68 19.69
CA ARG A 60 8.62 4.48 20.90
C ARG A 60 9.79 5.46 21.05
N THR A 61 11.03 4.99 20.91
CA THR A 61 12.22 5.83 21.12
C THR A 61 12.50 6.76 19.95
N GLU A 62 12.30 6.31 18.72
CA GLU A 62 12.71 7.06 17.53
C GLU A 62 11.61 7.95 16.95
N LYS A 63 10.34 7.70 17.29
CA LYS A 63 9.21 8.46 16.76
C LYS A 63 8.37 9.07 17.86
N TYR A 64 7.87 8.27 18.80
CA TYR A 64 6.93 8.75 19.82
C TYR A 64 7.57 9.76 20.78
N GLU A 65 8.64 9.37 21.46
CA GLU A 65 9.34 10.19 22.46
C GLU A 65 10.00 11.44 21.86
N LYS A 66 10.40 11.37 20.58
CA LYS A 66 10.99 12.51 19.85
C LYS A 66 9.97 13.54 19.34
N ASN A 67 8.68 13.22 19.35
CA ASN A 67 7.62 14.11 18.85
C ASN A 67 6.47 14.26 19.86
N PRO A 68 6.73 14.69 21.12
CA PRO A 68 5.74 14.69 22.19
C PRO A 68 4.53 15.60 21.89
N GLU A 69 4.72 16.70 21.17
CA GLU A 69 3.62 17.60 20.77
C GLU A 69 2.67 16.94 19.78
N LEU A 70 3.22 16.26 18.76
CA LEU A 70 2.45 15.54 17.76
C LEU A 70 1.59 14.45 18.42
N TYR A 71 2.22 13.55 19.17
CA TYR A 71 1.50 12.44 19.79
C TYR A 71 0.58 12.90 20.94
N GLY A 72 0.94 13.99 21.63
CA GLY A 72 0.06 14.63 22.60
C GLY A 72 -1.19 15.25 21.98
N ALA A 73 -1.09 15.77 20.75
CA ALA A 73 -2.25 16.23 19.98
C ALA A 73 -3.09 15.05 19.47
N LEU A 74 -2.46 14.03 18.90
CA LEU A 74 -3.14 12.83 18.37
C LEU A 74 -3.89 12.04 19.46
N ALA A 75 -3.38 12.04 20.69
CA ALA A 75 -4.06 11.42 21.83
C ALA A 75 -5.43 12.05 22.15
N LYS A 76 -5.67 13.30 21.72
CA LYS A 76 -6.94 14.01 21.93
C LYS A 76 -7.96 13.75 20.82
N GLY A 77 -7.51 13.24 19.66
CA GLY A 77 -8.37 12.95 18.51
C GLY A 77 -7.61 12.97 17.19
N GLN A 78 -8.32 12.57 16.12
CA GLN A 78 -7.79 12.53 14.75
C GLN A 78 -8.62 13.42 13.82
N LYS A 79 -7.96 14.03 12.82
CA LYS A 79 -8.59 14.81 11.75
C LYS A 79 -7.84 14.59 10.41
N PRO A 80 -7.80 13.35 9.92
CA PRO A 80 -7.10 13.04 8.68
C PRO A 80 -7.75 13.77 7.50
N LYS A 81 -6.92 14.22 6.56
CA LYS A 81 -7.38 14.85 5.31
C LYS A 81 -7.64 13.83 4.21
N PHE A 82 -7.03 12.65 4.34
CA PHE A 82 -7.11 11.57 3.36
C PHE A 82 -7.84 10.37 3.95
N MET A 83 -8.70 9.75 3.16
CA MET A 83 -9.03 8.34 3.26
C MET A 83 -8.28 7.60 2.14
N VAL A 84 -7.64 6.48 2.47
CA VAL A 84 -6.84 5.71 1.51
C VAL A 84 -7.32 4.27 1.44
N PHE A 85 -7.64 3.79 0.23
CA PHE A 85 -7.75 2.37 -0.08
C PHE A 85 -6.44 1.89 -0.70
N ALA A 86 -5.83 0.89 -0.08
CA ALA A 86 -4.60 0.26 -0.59
C ALA A 86 -4.66 -1.26 -0.45
N CYS A 87 -3.79 -1.95 -1.17
CA CYS A 87 -3.79 -3.41 -1.14
C CYS A 87 -3.17 -3.90 0.17
N SER A 88 -3.61 -5.06 0.66
CA SER A 88 -2.98 -5.75 1.80
C SER A 88 -1.58 -6.29 1.50
N ASP A 89 -1.11 -6.21 0.25
CA ASP A 89 0.24 -6.61 -0.17
C ASP A 89 1.33 -5.97 0.72
N SER A 90 2.24 -6.78 1.24
CA SER A 90 3.24 -6.34 2.22
C SER A 90 4.25 -5.33 1.68
N ARG A 91 4.35 -5.16 0.36
CA ARG A 91 5.32 -4.28 -0.32
C ARG A 91 4.84 -2.84 -0.51
N VAL A 92 3.55 -2.57 -0.29
CA VAL A 92 2.89 -1.33 -0.74
C VAL A 92 2.23 -0.56 0.42
N CYS A 93 2.85 -0.56 1.59
CA CYS A 93 2.34 0.19 2.76
C CYS A 93 2.24 1.68 2.43
N PRO A 94 1.04 2.30 2.40
CA PRO A 94 0.88 3.71 1.99
C PRO A 94 1.67 4.69 2.85
N SER A 95 1.73 4.45 4.17
CA SER A 95 2.55 5.26 5.07
C SER A 95 4.03 5.30 4.70
N HIS A 96 4.54 4.24 4.07
CA HIS A 96 5.93 4.19 3.64
C HIS A 96 6.12 4.82 2.26
N ILE A 97 5.26 4.49 1.30
CA ILE A 97 5.45 4.90 -0.10
C ILE A 97 5.05 6.36 -0.36
N LEU A 98 4.22 6.95 0.49
CA LEU A 98 3.78 8.35 0.39
C LEU A 98 4.18 9.20 1.61
N ASP A 99 4.97 8.65 2.52
CA ASP A 99 5.43 9.32 3.75
C ASP A 99 4.30 9.93 4.61
N PHE A 100 3.13 9.27 4.65
CA PHE A 100 2.06 9.71 5.54
C PHE A 100 2.50 9.60 7.01
N GLN A 101 2.40 10.72 7.71
CA GLN A 101 2.59 10.82 9.15
C GLN A 101 1.35 10.34 9.91
N PRO A 102 1.51 9.95 11.19
CA PRO A 102 0.38 9.59 12.04
C PRO A 102 -0.67 10.70 12.10
N GLY A 103 -1.91 10.35 11.78
CA GLY A 103 -3.05 11.27 11.78
C GLY A 103 -3.38 11.91 10.43
N GLU A 104 -2.56 11.72 9.39
CA GLU A 104 -2.82 12.33 8.07
C GLU A 104 -3.84 11.56 7.22
N ALA A 105 -3.82 10.23 7.32
CA ALA A 105 -4.65 9.35 6.49
C ALA A 105 -5.39 8.28 7.30
N PHE A 106 -6.69 8.13 7.02
CA PHE A 106 -7.53 7.04 7.48
C PHE A 106 -7.48 5.90 6.45
N MET A 107 -6.88 4.76 6.80
CA MET A 107 -6.51 3.73 5.82
C MET A 107 -7.37 2.48 5.91
N ILE A 108 -7.80 1.99 4.75
CA ILE A 108 -8.39 0.66 4.56
C ILE A 108 -7.47 -0.15 3.66
N ARG A 109 -7.13 -1.36 4.11
CA ARG A 109 -6.32 -2.31 3.36
C ARG A 109 -7.07 -3.60 3.14
N ASN A 110 -7.25 -3.98 1.88
CA ASN A 110 -7.94 -5.21 1.49
C ASN A 110 -7.29 -5.83 0.25
N ILE A 111 -7.79 -6.99 -0.19
CA ILE A 111 -7.25 -7.69 -1.35
C ILE A 111 -7.53 -6.83 -2.60
N ALA A 112 -6.47 -6.45 -3.30
CA ALA A 112 -6.51 -5.63 -4.52
C ALA A 112 -7.21 -4.26 -4.36
N ASN A 113 -7.12 -3.64 -3.17
CA ASN A 113 -7.52 -2.24 -2.92
C ASN A 113 -8.92 -1.89 -3.46
N MET A 114 -9.85 -2.85 -3.42
CA MET A 114 -11.14 -2.73 -4.06
C MET A 114 -12.12 -1.98 -3.18
N VAL A 115 -12.90 -1.11 -3.81
CA VAL A 115 -14.09 -0.52 -3.20
C VAL A 115 -15.33 -1.21 -3.82
N PRO A 116 -16.09 -2.01 -3.05
CA PRO A 116 -17.37 -2.54 -3.51
C PRO A 116 -18.42 -1.44 -3.65
N PRO A 117 -19.51 -1.68 -4.40
CA PRO A 117 -20.66 -0.79 -4.40
C PRO A 117 -21.38 -0.81 -3.04
N TYR A 118 -22.23 0.19 -2.80
CA TYR A 118 -23.07 0.30 -1.61
C TYR A 118 -23.96 -0.95 -1.44
N ASP A 119 -23.68 -1.73 -0.39
CA ASP A 119 -24.52 -2.85 0.05
C ASP A 119 -24.34 -3.06 1.55
N GLN A 120 -25.40 -2.79 2.33
CA GLN A 120 -25.39 -2.90 3.78
C GLN A 120 -25.23 -4.33 4.30
N LYS A 121 -25.58 -5.34 3.48
CA LYS A 121 -25.53 -6.76 3.88
C LYS A 121 -24.19 -7.39 3.51
N LYS A 122 -23.71 -7.15 2.29
CA LYS A 122 -22.50 -7.81 1.75
C LYS A 122 -21.21 -7.09 2.12
N TYR A 123 -21.24 -5.76 2.19
CA TYR A 123 -20.03 -4.94 2.24
C TYR A 123 -20.03 -3.93 3.39
N SER A 124 -20.69 -4.28 4.50
CA SER A 124 -20.80 -3.42 5.69
C SER A 124 -19.46 -2.94 6.22
N GLY A 125 -18.40 -3.75 6.16
CA GLY A 125 -17.06 -3.35 6.60
C GLY A 125 -16.48 -2.18 5.81
N VAL A 126 -16.57 -2.22 4.47
CA VAL A 126 -16.11 -1.10 3.63
C VAL A 126 -17.07 0.08 3.73
N GLY A 127 -18.38 -0.18 3.73
CA GLY A 127 -19.39 0.88 3.85
C GLY A 127 -19.25 1.68 5.14
N ALA A 128 -19.06 1.02 6.28
CA ALA A 128 -18.86 1.67 7.57
C ALA A 128 -17.57 2.53 7.59
N ALA A 129 -16.50 2.05 6.96
CA ALA A 129 -15.26 2.81 6.87
C ALA A 129 -15.41 4.11 6.05
N ILE A 130 -16.08 4.04 4.91
CA ILE A 130 -16.33 5.21 4.06
C ILE A 130 -17.28 6.17 4.78
N GLU A 131 -18.36 5.66 5.37
CA GLU A 131 -19.32 6.46 6.15
C GLU A 131 -18.61 7.21 7.29
N TYR A 132 -17.76 6.52 8.05
CA TYR A 132 -17.01 7.12 9.14
C TYR A 132 -16.04 8.20 8.65
N ALA A 133 -15.26 7.91 7.60
CA ALA A 133 -14.29 8.87 7.05
C ALA A 133 -14.99 10.14 6.53
N VAL A 134 -16.07 9.99 5.76
CA VAL A 134 -16.74 11.11 5.10
C VAL A 134 -17.65 11.87 6.06
N LEU A 135 -18.51 11.18 6.81
CA LEU A 135 -19.51 11.84 7.64
C LEU A 135 -18.99 12.24 9.03
N HIS A 136 -18.03 11.53 9.59
CA HIS A 136 -17.53 11.80 10.95
C HIS A 136 -16.15 12.46 10.97
N LEU A 137 -15.18 11.92 10.24
CA LEU A 137 -13.83 12.49 10.19
C LEU A 137 -13.72 13.69 9.25
N LYS A 138 -14.68 13.84 8.32
CA LYS A 138 -14.71 14.91 7.31
C LYS A 138 -13.42 14.95 6.47
N VAL A 139 -12.98 13.78 5.99
CA VAL A 139 -11.87 13.71 5.03
C VAL A 139 -12.21 14.52 3.78
N GLU A 140 -11.19 15.11 3.17
CA GLU A 140 -11.32 15.95 1.97
C GLU A 140 -10.96 15.18 0.70
N ASN A 141 -10.27 14.05 0.84
CA ASN A 141 -9.80 13.23 -0.27
C ASN A 141 -10.07 11.75 0.01
N ILE A 142 -10.61 11.02 -0.97
CA ILE A 142 -10.54 9.56 -1.03
C ILE A 142 -9.58 9.18 -2.15
N VAL A 143 -8.53 8.42 -1.82
CA VAL A 143 -7.54 7.94 -2.78
C VAL A 143 -7.60 6.42 -2.86
N VAL A 144 -7.79 5.87 -4.05
CA VAL A 144 -7.73 4.42 -4.31
C VAL A 144 -6.42 4.11 -5.03
N ILE A 145 -5.52 3.38 -4.36
CA ILE A 145 -4.16 3.11 -4.82
C ILE A 145 -4.06 1.67 -5.29
N GLY A 146 -4.04 1.48 -6.62
CA GLY A 146 -3.62 0.23 -7.27
C GLY A 146 -2.10 0.08 -7.26
N HIS A 147 -1.59 -1.11 -7.60
CA HIS A 147 -0.14 -1.32 -7.65
C HIS A 147 0.28 -2.39 -8.66
N SER A 148 1.54 -2.34 -9.09
CA SER A 148 2.15 -3.34 -9.98
C SER A 148 2.17 -4.74 -9.38
N CYS A 149 2.04 -5.75 -10.23
CA CYS A 149 2.11 -7.17 -9.89
C CYS A 149 1.15 -7.56 -8.75
N CYS A 150 -0.07 -7.03 -8.79
CA CYS A 150 -1.08 -7.30 -7.78
C CYS A 150 -1.61 -8.74 -7.87
N GLY A 151 -1.41 -9.52 -6.80
CA GLY A 151 -1.87 -10.91 -6.74
C GLY A 151 -3.40 -11.06 -6.87
N GLY A 152 -4.17 -10.13 -6.30
CA GLY A 152 -5.64 -10.16 -6.40
C GLY A 152 -6.14 -9.85 -7.81
N ILE A 153 -5.50 -8.90 -8.52
CA ILE A 153 -5.82 -8.61 -9.93
C ILE A 153 -5.42 -9.78 -10.83
N LYS A 154 -4.23 -10.37 -10.62
CA LYS A 154 -3.83 -11.58 -11.31
C LYS A 154 -4.85 -12.70 -11.09
N GLY A 155 -5.33 -12.88 -9.87
CA GLY A 155 -6.42 -13.79 -9.51
C GLY A 155 -7.68 -13.52 -10.32
N LEU A 156 -8.20 -12.29 -10.31
CA LEU A 156 -9.36 -11.87 -11.12
C LEU A 156 -9.20 -12.21 -12.60
N MET A 157 -8.07 -11.84 -13.19
CA MET A 157 -7.76 -12.09 -14.60
C MET A 157 -7.68 -13.58 -14.94
N SER A 158 -7.35 -14.42 -13.96
CA SER A 158 -7.22 -15.87 -14.13
C SER A 158 -8.54 -16.65 -13.95
N ILE A 159 -9.61 -16.01 -13.44
CA ILE A 159 -10.92 -16.65 -13.31
C ILE A 159 -11.43 -17.08 -14.69
N SER A 160 -11.93 -18.30 -14.80
CA SER A 160 -12.58 -18.82 -16.01
C SER A 160 -14.07 -18.96 -15.73
N ASP A 161 -14.91 -18.48 -16.65
CA ASP A 161 -16.38 -18.53 -16.48
C ASP A 161 -16.93 -19.97 -16.56
N ASP A 162 -16.17 -20.89 -17.17
CA ASP A 162 -16.55 -22.30 -17.37
C ASP A 162 -16.20 -23.20 -16.18
N LYS A 163 -15.60 -22.65 -15.12
CA LYS A 163 -15.13 -23.43 -13.97
C LYS A 163 -15.82 -23.00 -12.68
N PRO A 164 -16.15 -23.95 -11.79
CA PRO A 164 -16.62 -23.62 -10.47
C PRO A 164 -15.54 -22.85 -9.71
N ALA A 165 -15.97 -22.04 -8.74
CA ALA A 165 -15.05 -21.29 -7.92
C ALA A 165 -14.10 -22.24 -7.16
N SER A 166 -12.81 -21.92 -7.23
CA SER A 166 -11.73 -22.69 -6.61
C SER A 166 -11.34 -22.19 -5.21
N SER A 167 -11.99 -21.11 -4.75
CA SER A 167 -11.72 -20.49 -3.46
C SER A 167 -13.00 -20.10 -2.73
N ASP A 168 -12.95 -20.17 -1.40
CA ASP A 168 -14.11 -19.88 -0.54
C ASP A 168 -14.56 -18.42 -0.60
N PHE A 169 -13.59 -17.49 -0.67
CA PHE A 169 -13.86 -16.04 -0.58
C PHE A 169 -13.20 -15.23 -1.70
N ILE A 170 -12.01 -15.64 -2.16
CA ILE A 170 -11.13 -14.80 -2.98
C ILE A 170 -11.79 -14.44 -4.30
N GLU A 171 -12.33 -15.43 -5.01
CA GLU A 171 -13.01 -15.20 -6.29
C GLU A 171 -14.23 -14.31 -6.15
N ASN A 172 -15.06 -14.53 -5.12
CA ASN A 172 -16.23 -13.71 -4.87
C ASN A 172 -15.85 -12.26 -4.53
N TRP A 173 -14.75 -12.07 -3.79
CA TRP A 173 -14.22 -10.74 -3.48
C TRP A 173 -13.70 -10.03 -4.73
N VAL A 174 -12.78 -10.64 -5.49
CA VAL A 174 -12.15 -9.95 -6.63
C VAL A 174 -13.13 -9.69 -7.78
N LYS A 175 -14.27 -10.41 -7.82
CA LYS A 175 -15.37 -10.16 -8.75
C LYS A 175 -16.04 -8.78 -8.59
N ILE A 176 -15.76 -8.05 -7.50
CA ILE A 176 -16.12 -6.62 -7.37
C ILE A 176 -15.65 -5.82 -8.60
N CYS A 177 -14.46 -6.15 -9.14
CA CYS A 177 -13.89 -5.45 -10.31
C CYS A 177 -14.04 -6.24 -11.63
N SER A 178 -15.01 -7.15 -11.76
CA SER A 178 -15.22 -7.91 -13.02
C SER A 178 -15.39 -7.01 -14.24
N ALA A 179 -16.01 -5.83 -14.10
CA ALA A 179 -16.13 -4.85 -15.17
C ALA A 179 -14.76 -4.38 -15.72
N ALA A 180 -13.74 -4.25 -14.85
CA ALA A 180 -12.39 -3.90 -15.25
C ALA A 180 -11.77 -5.01 -16.10
N LYS A 181 -11.91 -6.27 -15.66
CA LYS A 181 -11.49 -7.44 -16.44
C LYS A 181 -12.14 -7.43 -17.81
N SER A 182 -13.48 -7.34 -17.87
CA SER A 182 -14.22 -7.34 -19.14
C SER A 182 -13.75 -6.25 -20.10
N LYS A 183 -13.55 -5.02 -19.60
CA LYS A 183 -13.07 -3.90 -20.41
C LYS A 183 -11.66 -4.12 -20.93
N VAL A 184 -10.76 -4.64 -20.09
CA VAL A 184 -9.38 -4.93 -20.50
C VAL A 184 -9.36 -6.08 -21.51
N THR A 185 -10.09 -7.17 -21.27
CA THR A 185 -10.12 -8.34 -22.16
C THR A 185 -10.75 -8.03 -23.52
N ALA A 186 -11.73 -7.11 -23.58
CA ALA A 186 -12.32 -6.67 -24.84
C ALA A 186 -11.33 -5.86 -25.71
N ASN A 187 -10.38 -5.18 -25.08
CA ASN A 187 -9.39 -4.31 -25.73
C ASN A 187 -7.99 -4.94 -25.83
N SER A 188 -7.81 -6.19 -25.39
CA SER A 188 -6.49 -6.80 -25.17
C SER A 188 -5.91 -7.57 -26.36
N GLY A 189 -6.38 -7.32 -27.59
CA GLY A 189 -6.12 -8.16 -28.77
C GLY A 189 -4.74 -8.85 -28.85
N ILE A 190 -3.63 -8.10 -28.70
CA ILE A 190 -2.24 -8.62 -28.81
C ILE A 190 -1.48 -8.56 -27.46
N LEU A 191 -2.12 -8.11 -26.38
CA LEU A 191 -1.44 -7.90 -25.11
C LEU A 191 -1.14 -9.24 -24.42
N SER A 192 0.08 -9.37 -23.90
CA SER A 192 0.46 -10.46 -23.01
C SER A 192 -0.40 -10.46 -21.74
N PHE A 193 -0.49 -11.60 -21.07
CA PHE A 193 -1.25 -11.71 -19.83
C PHE A 193 -0.76 -10.73 -18.74
N GLU A 194 0.54 -10.45 -18.71
CA GLU A 194 1.15 -9.50 -17.78
C GLU A 194 0.74 -8.05 -18.08
N GLU A 195 0.73 -7.66 -19.36
CA GLU A 195 0.23 -6.35 -19.79
C GLU A 195 -1.27 -6.20 -19.52
N GLN A 196 -2.06 -7.26 -19.72
CA GLN A 196 -3.48 -7.25 -19.35
C GLN A 196 -3.66 -7.08 -17.84
N CYS A 197 -2.87 -7.78 -17.01
CA CYS A 197 -2.90 -7.58 -15.56
C CYS A 197 -2.54 -6.13 -15.21
N HIS A 198 -1.49 -5.57 -15.80
CA HIS A 198 -1.08 -4.19 -15.54
C HIS A 198 -2.18 -3.17 -15.89
N ASN A 199 -2.84 -3.34 -17.04
CA ASN A 199 -3.96 -2.49 -17.43
C ASN A 199 -5.16 -2.68 -16.49
N CYS A 200 -5.43 -3.92 -16.05
CA CYS A 200 -6.51 -4.23 -15.13
C CYS A 200 -6.25 -3.68 -13.72
N GLU A 201 -5.00 -3.56 -13.27
CA GLU A 201 -4.66 -2.89 -12.00
C GLU A 201 -5.15 -1.44 -11.99
N LYS A 202 -4.96 -0.70 -13.09
CA LYS A 202 -5.43 0.69 -13.24
C LYS A 202 -6.94 0.76 -13.43
N GLU A 203 -7.51 -0.13 -14.25
CA GLU A 203 -8.95 -0.11 -14.51
C GLU A 203 -9.78 -0.54 -13.29
N ALA A 204 -9.26 -1.44 -12.44
CA ALA A 204 -9.90 -1.81 -11.18
C ALA A 204 -9.98 -0.63 -10.19
N VAL A 205 -8.99 0.27 -10.23
CA VAL A 205 -9.05 1.55 -9.51
C VAL A 205 -10.22 2.38 -10.05
N ASN A 206 -10.37 2.51 -11.37
CA ASN A 206 -11.49 3.24 -11.98
C ASN A 206 -12.86 2.65 -11.61
N VAL A 207 -13.00 1.32 -11.61
CA VAL A 207 -14.24 0.66 -11.15
C VAL A 207 -14.51 0.97 -9.67
N SER A 208 -13.48 0.97 -8.83
CA SER A 208 -13.60 1.31 -7.41
C SER A 208 -14.00 2.78 -7.20
N LEU A 209 -13.46 3.71 -8.01
CA LEU A 209 -13.88 5.12 -8.03
C LEU A 209 -15.35 5.27 -8.45
N GLY A 210 -15.81 4.51 -9.45
CA GLY A 210 -17.21 4.46 -9.83
C GLY A 210 -18.10 3.90 -8.70
N ASN A 211 -17.65 2.87 -8.01
CA ASN A 211 -18.36 2.29 -6.87
C ASN A 211 -18.47 3.26 -5.69
N LEU A 212 -17.46 4.10 -5.44
CA LEU A 212 -17.53 5.16 -4.42
C LEU A 212 -18.72 6.09 -4.66
N LEU A 213 -19.06 6.40 -5.91
CA LEU A 213 -20.23 7.23 -6.23
C LEU A 213 -21.56 6.54 -5.90
N THR A 214 -21.61 5.22 -5.72
CA THR A 214 -22.84 4.51 -5.30
C THR A 214 -23.22 4.80 -3.83
N TYR A 215 -22.30 5.36 -3.04
CA TYR A 215 -22.56 5.82 -1.68
C TYR A 215 -23.17 7.22 -1.71
N PRO A 216 -24.42 7.43 -1.21
CA PRO A 216 -25.09 8.73 -1.33
C PRO A 216 -24.29 9.90 -0.74
N PHE A 217 -23.70 9.72 0.44
CA PHE A 217 -22.91 10.74 1.12
C PHE A 217 -21.57 11.04 0.47
N VAL A 218 -20.99 10.09 -0.29
CA VAL A 218 -19.78 10.35 -1.10
C VAL A 218 -20.16 11.22 -2.29
N ARG A 219 -21.24 10.84 -2.98
CA ARG A 219 -21.74 11.59 -4.14
C ARG A 219 -22.12 13.02 -3.76
N GLU A 220 -22.86 13.21 -2.67
CA GLU A 220 -23.24 14.53 -2.17
C GLU A 220 -22.01 15.38 -1.83
N ALA A 221 -21.03 14.81 -1.12
CA ALA A 221 -19.81 15.54 -0.77
C ALA A 221 -18.96 15.90 -2.01
N ALA A 222 -18.92 15.02 -3.02
CA ALA A 222 -18.22 15.28 -4.28
C ALA A 222 -18.90 16.38 -5.11
N VAL A 223 -20.23 16.37 -5.21
CA VAL A 223 -21.00 17.42 -5.92
C VAL A 223 -20.84 18.79 -5.27
N ASN A 224 -20.67 18.83 -3.95
CA ASN A 224 -20.51 20.07 -3.18
C ASN A 224 -19.03 20.52 -3.07
N ASP A 225 -18.11 19.95 -3.85
CA ASP A 225 -16.66 20.21 -3.80
C ASP A 225 -16.03 20.00 -2.40
N ALA A 226 -16.70 19.27 -1.51
CA ALA A 226 -16.22 18.97 -0.16
C ALA A 226 -15.35 17.70 -0.13
N LEU A 227 -15.35 16.90 -1.20
CA LEU A 227 -14.64 15.64 -1.29
C LEU A 227 -14.09 15.39 -2.69
N SER A 228 -12.77 15.22 -2.82
CA SER A 228 -12.11 14.81 -4.05
C SER A 228 -11.90 13.30 -4.12
N LEU A 229 -12.18 12.69 -5.28
CA LEU A 229 -11.94 11.26 -5.52
C LEU A 229 -10.76 11.10 -6.48
N LYS A 230 -9.71 10.39 -6.05
CA LYS A 230 -8.46 10.22 -6.81
C LYS A 230 -8.12 8.76 -7.00
N GLY A 231 -7.75 8.39 -8.23
CA GLY A 231 -7.11 7.13 -8.54
C GLY A 231 -5.60 7.27 -8.51
N ALA A 232 -4.90 6.22 -8.09
CA ALA A 232 -3.45 6.16 -8.18
C ALA A 232 -2.97 4.75 -8.52
N HIS A 233 -1.76 4.67 -9.09
CA HIS A 233 -1.07 3.40 -9.34
C HIS A 233 0.39 3.50 -8.93
N TYR A 234 0.80 2.64 -8.00
CA TYR A 234 2.20 2.51 -7.58
C TYR A 234 2.88 1.34 -8.30
N ASN A 235 3.87 1.64 -9.13
CA ASN A 235 4.70 0.63 -9.77
C ASN A 235 6.01 0.44 -8.99
N PHE A 236 6.06 -0.54 -8.09
CA PHE A 236 7.29 -0.84 -7.33
C PHE A 236 8.38 -1.51 -8.17
N VAL A 237 8.06 -2.01 -9.37
CA VAL A 237 9.07 -2.58 -10.28
C VAL A 237 9.89 -1.46 -10.91
N LYS A 238 9.24 -0.35 -11.27
CA LYS A 238 9.87 0.82 -11.90
C LYS A 238 10.14 1.99 -10.94
N GLY A 239 9.60 1.94 -9.73
CA GLY A 239 9.66 3.03 -8.75
C GLY A 239 8.86 4.27 -9.16
N THR A 240 7.74 4.10 -9.86
CA THR A 240 6.90 5.22 -10.34
C THR A 240 5.55 5.26 -9.63
N PHE A 241 4.97 6.45 -9.50
CA PHE A 241 3.66 6.67 -8.91
C PHE A 241 2.84 7.58 -9.82
N GLU A 242 1.70 7.08 -10.31
CA GLU A 242 0.77 7.81 -11.17
C GLU A 242 -0.47 8.19 -10.35
N VAL A 243 -1.02 9.38 -10.57
CA VAL A 243 -2.25 9.89 -9.92
C VAL A 243 -3.14 10.52 -10.96
N TRP A 244 -4.45 10.31 -10.84
CA TRP A 244 -5.46 10.96 -11.66
C TRP A 244 -6.71 11.28 -10.85
N ASP A 245 -7.44 12.30 -11.29
CA ASP A 245 -8.70 12.70 -10.70
C ASP A 245 -9.88 12.01 -11.37
N LEU A 246 -10.93 11.73 -10.60
CA LEU A 246 -12.23 11.43 -11.17
C LEU A 246 -12.99 12.75 -11.35
N ASP A 247 -13.00 13.27 -12.59
CA ASP A 247 -13.80 14.44 -12.93
C ASP A 247 -15.29 14.09 -12.95
N PHE A 248 -15.99 14.35 -11.86
CA PHE A 248 -17.43 14.15 -11.73
C PHE A 248 -18.15 15.51 -11.78
N THR A 249 -18.74 15.84 -12.93
CA THR A 249 -19.56 17.04 -13.10
C THR A 249 -21.01 16.67 -13.41
N ILE A 250 -21.95 17.20 -12.62
CA ILE A 250 -23.39 17.13 -12.94
C ILE A 250 -23.79 18.46 -13.56
N SER A 251 -24.16 18.43 -14.85
CA SER A 251 -24.79 19.60 -15.48
C SER A 251 -26.26 19.67 -15.05
N PRO A 252 -26.77 20.83 -14.59
CA PRO A 252 -28.19 20.97 -14.25
C PRO A 252 -29.07 20.75 -15.48
N SER A 253 -30.22 20.10 -15.29
CA SER A 253 -31.18 19.91 -16.37
C SER A 253 -31.82 21.24 -16.75
N VAL A 254 -31.74 21.60 -18.03
CA VAL A 254 -32.51 22.73 -18.57
C VAL A 254 -33.97 22.29 -18.66
N SER A 255 -34.85 22.97 -17.92
CA SER A 255 -36.30 22.79 -18.09
C SER A 255 -36.71 23.51 -19.38
N ILE A 256 -37.36 22.79 -20.31
CA ILE A 256 -37.93 23.32 -21.55
C ILE A 256 -39.40 23.62 -21.31
#